data_AF-A0A945CJP4-F1
#
_entry.id   AF-A0A945CJP4-F1
#
_cell.length_a   1.000
_cell.length_b   1.000
_cell.length_c   1.000
_cell.angle_alpha   90.00
_cell.angle_beta   90.00
_cell.angle_gamma   90.00
#
_symmetry.space_group_name_H-M   'P 1'
#
loop_
_entity.id
_entity.type
_entity.pdbx_description
1 polymer ?
#
loop_
_entity_poly.entity_id
_entity_poly.type
_entity_poly.pdbx_seq_one_letter_code
_entity_poly.pdbx_strand_id
1 'polypeptide(L)'
;MLKPTVIIFDVNETLLDLAPLKLSVGKALGGREDLLPLWFSTMLHHSLVETLTKKYHSFGEIGAAALMMVAETQLRNAGLTDLFEKRFSVEGVKKYKPHPDTYRMVLDDLRVKPEEAMMVAAHGYVISVK
;
A
#
# COMPACT_ATOMS: atom_id res chain seq x y z
N MET A 1 0.17 34.78 34.30
CA MET A 1 0.37 33.59 33.44
C MET A 1 1.60 33.82 32.59
N LEU A 2 2.60 32.94 32.66
CA LEU A 2 3.76 32.98 31.75
C LEU A 2 3.29 32.62 30.34
N LYS A 3 3.60 33.47 29.35
CA LYS A 3 3.22 33.26 27.94
C LYS A 3 4.30 32.38 27.28
N PRO A 4 3.96 31.22 26.71
CA PRO A 4 4.96 30.37 26.07
C PRO A 4 5.57 31.08 24.85
N THR A 5 6.91 31.04 24.76
CA THR A 5 7.70 31.64 23.66
C THR A 5 7.83 30.71 22.45
N VAL A 6 7.60 29.40 22.63
CA VAL A 6 7.63 28.39 21.57
C VAL A 6 6.48 27.40 21.79
N ILE A 7 5.81 27.03 20.69
CA ILE A 7 4.81 25.96 20.65
C ILE A 7 5.25 24.99 19.55
N ILE A 8 5.34 23.70 19.89
CA ILE A 8 5.64 22.63 18.96
C ILE A 8 4.35 21.86 18.73
N PHE A 9 3.97 21.70 17.46
CA PHE A 9 2.84 20.88 17.06
C PHE A 9 3.35 19.60 16.42
N ASP A 10 2.77 18.47 16.84
CA ASP A 10 2.86 17.28 16.02
C ASP A 10 2.16 17.55 14.68
N VAL A 11 2.69 16.99 13.61
CA VAL A 11 2.22 17.21 12.25
C VAL A 11 1.15 16.18 11.91
N ASN A 12 1.45 14.90 12.16
CA ASN A 12 0.53 13.80 11.88
C ASN A 12 -0.59 13.76 12.92
N GLU A 13 -1.84 13.62 12.47
CA GLU A 13 -3.05 13.55 13.31
C GLU A 13 -3.37 14.81 14.15
N THR A 14 -2.50 15.82 14.16
CA THR A 14 -2.71 17.08 14.89
C THR A 14 -2.87 18.29 13.96
N LEU A 15 -2.01 18.45 12.94
CA LEU A 15 -2.14 19.53 11.94
C LEU A 15 -2.62 19.03 10.57
N LEU A 16 -2.31 17.79 10.22
CA LEU A 16 -2.73 17.13 8.99
C LEU A 16 -3.85 16.13 9.26
N ASP A 17 -4.99 16.34 8.61
CA ASP A 17 -6.08 15.36 8.59
C ASP A 17 -5.67 14.14 7.75
N LEU A 18 -5.47 13.02 8.44
CA LEU A 18 -5.11 11.75 7.82
C LEU A 18 -6.34 10.91 7.44
N ALA A 19 -7.56 11.38 7.67
CA ALA A 19 -8.77 10.64 7.29
C ALA A 19 -8.82 10.28 5.79
N PRO A 20 -8.47 11.17 4.84
CA PRO A 20 -8.43 10.82 3.41
C PRO A 20 -7.40 9.71 3.11
N LEU A 21 -6.26 9.74 3.79
CA LEU A 21 -5.20 8.74 3.62
C LEU A 21 -5.65 7.39 4.20
N LYS A 22 -6.19 7.37 5.41
CA LYS A 22 -6.73 6.17 6.06
C LYS A 22 -7.84 5.53 5.22
N LEU A 23 -8.72 6.34 4.62
CA LEU A 23 -9.74 5.87 3.67
C LEU A 23 -9.12 5.25 2.41
N SER A 24 -8.09 5.88 1.83
CA SER A 24 -7.39 5.34 0.66
C SER A 24 -6.71 4.00 0.97
N VAL A 25 -6.03 3.92 2.11
CA VAL A 25 -5.36 2.70 2.56
C VAL A 25 -6.36 1.60 2.91
N GLY A 26 -7.48 1.94 3.55
CA GLY A 26 -8.54 0.99 3.87
C GLY A 26 -9.13 0.37 2.61
N LYS A 27 -9.35 1.17 1.56
CA LYS A 27 -9.74 0.68 0.23
C LYS A 27 -8.68 -0.23 -0.38
N ALA A 28 -7.40 0.13 -0.28
CA ALA A 28 -6.30 -0.70 -0.79
C ALA A 28 -6.17 -2.05 -0.05
N LEU A 29 -6.56 -2.09 1.22
CA LEU A 29 -6.67 -3.31 2.05
C LEU A 29 -7.98 -4.08 1.84
N GLY A 30 -8.72 -3.80 0.77
CA GLY A 30 -9.99 -4.49 0.47
C GLY A 30 -11.12 -4.15 1.44
N GLY A 31 -11.10 -2.95 2.05
CA GLY A 31 -12.10 -2.50 3.03
C GLY A 31 -11.86 -2.98 4.46
N ARG A 32 -10.70 -3.61 4.74
CA ARG A 32 -10.31 -4.10 6.07
C ARG A 32 -9.83 -2.95 6.97
N GLU A 33 -10.76 -2.12 7.41
CA GLU A 33 -10.47 -0.97 8.28
C GLU A 33 -9.84 -1.38 9.62
N ASP A 34 -10.08 -2.61 10.09
CA ASP A 34 -9.46 -3.20 11.28
C ASP A 34 -7.92 -3.28 11.19
N LEU A 35 -7.36 -3.24 9.98
CA LEU A 35 -5.91 -3.27 9.74
C LEU A 35 -5.27 -1.87 9.69
N LEU A 36 -6.06 -0.79 9.69
CA LEU A 36 -5.54 0.58 9.62
C LEU A 36 -4.65 0.95 10.81
N PRO A 37 -4.99 0.61 12.07
CA PRO A 37 -4.11 0.90 13.20
C PRO A 37 -2.77 0.18 13.09
N LEU A 38 -2.77 -1.08 12.60
CA LEU A 38 -1.56 -1.87 12.42
C LEU A 38 -0.67 -1.29 11.30
N TRP A 39 -1.27 -0.87 10.20
CA TRP A 39 -0.55 -0.20 9.12
C TRP A 39 0.11 1.10 9.61
N PHE A 40 -0.66 1.93 10.32
CA PHE A 40 -0.19 3.23 10.80
C PHE A 40 0.96 3.08 11.81
N SER A 41 0.84 2.16 12.77
CA SER A 41 1.91 1.87 13.73
C SER A 41 3.16 1.31 13.06
N THR A 42 3.01 0.46 12.04
CA THR A 42 4.13 -0.07 11.25
C THR A 42 4.86 1.05 10.50
N MET A 43 4.12 1.97 9.87
CA MET A 43 4.70 3.13 9.20
C MET A 43 5.48 4.04 10.16
N LEU A 44 4.91 4.37 11.33
CA LEU A 44 5.59 5.19 12.35
C LEU A 44 6.86 4.52 12.88
N HIS A 45 6.82 3.20 13.10
CA HIS A 45 7.99 2.46 13.53
C HIS A 45 9.13 2.52 12.48
N HIS A 46 8.79 2.34 11.20
CA HIS A 46 9.78 2.44 10.12
C HIS A 46 10.35 3.84 9.96
N SER A 47 9.54 4.90 10.07
CA SER A 47 10.06 6.28 9.97
C SER A 47 11.05 6.63 11.07
N LEU A 48 10.87 6.08 12.27
CA LEU A 48 11.83 6.21 13.36
C LEU A 48 13.16 5.48 13.05
N VAL A 49 13.08 4.25 12.52
CA VAL A 49 14.27 3.46 12.13
C VAL A 49 15.05 4.16 11.02
N GLU A 50 14.38 4.71 10.00
CA GLU A 50 15.04 5.45 8.92
C GLU A 50 15.74 6.72 9.45
N THR A 51 15.07 7.45 10.35
CA THR A 51 15.66 8.64 11.00
C THR A 51 16.94 8.28 11.77
N LEU A 52 16.93 7.19 12.54
CA LEU A 52 18.07 6.73 13.31
C LEU A 52 19.22 6.21 12.43
N THR A 53 18.91 5.64 11.26
CA THR A 53 19.90 5.15 10.29
C THR A 53 20.41 6.24 9.34
N LYS A 54 19.95 7.50 9.52
CA LYS A 54 20.27 8.67 8.68
C LYS A 54 19.96 8.47 7.20
N LYS A 55 19.01 7.60 6.89
CA LYS A 55 18.51 7.37 5.54
C LYS A 55 17.19 8.12 5.39
N TYR A 56 17.07 8.89 4.31
CA TYR A 56 15.85 9.61 4.02
C TYR A 56 15.02 8.81 3.03
N HIS A 57 13.80 8.49 3.44
CA HIS A 57 12.73 8.04 2.57
C HIS A 57 11.51 8.94 2.77
N SER A 58 10.79 9.20 1.69
CA SER A 58 9.56 9.98 1.76
C SER A 58 8.48 9.24 2.55
N PHE A 59 7.55 9.99 3.11
CA PHE A 59 6.41 9.45 3.84
C PHE A 59 5.59 8.44 3.01
N GLY A 60 5.43 8.70 1.70
CA GLY A 60 4.72 7.80 0.79
C GLY A 60 5.42 6.46 0.61
N GLU A 61 6.75 6.45 0.50
CA GLU A 61 7.54 5.22 0.38
C GLU A 61 7.44 4.35 1.64
N ILE A 62 7.54 4.98 2.82
CA ILE A 62 7.42 4.28 4.11
C ILE A 62 6.00 3.74 4.29
N GLY A 63 4.97 4.53 3.95
CA GLY A 63 3.57 4.11 4.01
C GLY A 63 3.25 2.95 3.07
N ALA A 64 3.80 2.96 1.86
CA ALA A 64 3.65 1.87 0.90
C ALA A 64 4.37 0.60 1.37
N ALA A 65 5.59 0.72 1.89
CA ALA A 65 6.33 -0.42 2.44
C ALA A 65 5.57 -1.08 3.62
N ALA A 66 5.08 -0.26 4.56
CA ALA A 66 4.26 -0.74 5.68
C ALA A 66 2.99 -1.46 5.20
N LEU A 67 2.32 -0.94 4.17
CA LEU A 67 1.15 -1.58 3.57
C LEU A 67 1.48 -2.97 3.02
N MET A 68 2.60 -3.09 2.30
CA MET A 68 3.05 -4.37 1.75
C MET A 68 3.39 -5.39 2.86
N MET A 69 4.03 -4.96 3.94
CA MET A 69 4.35 -5.83 5.09
C MET A 69 3.10 -6.36 5.80
N VAL A 70 2.09 -5.51 5.98
CA VAL A 70 0.80 -5.92 6.57
C VAL A 70 0.11 -6.94 5.66
N ALA A 71 0.00 -6.65 4.36
CA ALA A 71 -0.62 -7.57 3.40
C ALA A 71 0.08 -8.93 3.36
N GLU A 72 1.41 -8.96 3.34
CA GLU A 72 2.21 -10.18 3.36
C GLU A 72 1.99 -11.01 4.63
N THR A 73 1.87 -10.34 5.77
CA THR A 73 1.57 -11.02 7.04
C THR A 73 0.17 -11.64 7.03
N GLN A 74 -0.82 -10.97 6.43
CA GLN A 74 -2.16 -11.57 6.28
C GLN A 74 -2.13 -12.79 5.36
N LEU A 75 -1.38 -12.75 4.25
CA LEU A 75 -1.22 -13.90 3.35
C LEU A 75 -0.54 -15.09 4.03
N ARG A 76 0.47 -14.84 4.88
CA ARG A 76 1.10 -15.87 5.71
C ARG A 76 0.12 -16.48 6.71
N ASN A 77 -0.60 -15.64 7.45
CA ASN A 77 -1.56 -16.10 8.45
C ASN A 77 -2.70 -16.91 7.84
N ALA A 78 -3.10 -16.59 6.60
CA ALA A 78 -4.10 -17.34 5.84
C ALA A 78 -3.56 -18.64 5.22
N GLY A 79 -2.25 -18.94 5.35
CA GLY A 79 -1.63 -20.10 4.72
C GLY A 79 -1.59 -20.03 3.18
N LEU A 80 -1.74 -18.84 2.61
CA LEU A 80 -1.84 -18.66 1.16
C LEU A 80 -0.50 -18.33 0.51
N THR A 81 0.56 -18.09 1.29
CA THR A 81 1.85 -17.60 0.77
C THR A 81 2.45 -18.56 -0.26
N ASP A 82 2.41 -19.86 -0.01
CA ASP A 82 2.99 -20.89 -0.89
C ASP A 82 2.15 -21.15 -2.14
N LEU A 83 0.94 -20.55 -2.25
CA LEU A 83 0.09 -20.64 -3.44
C LEU A 83 0.41 -19.55 -4.47
N PHE A 84 1.25 -18.57 -4.13
CA PHE A 84 1.64 -17.49 -5.04
C PHE A 84 3.08 -17.67 -5.52
N GLU A 85 3.26 -17.78 -6.84
CA GLU A 85 4.60 -17.93 -7.44
C GLU A 85 5.34 -16.59 -7.57
N LYS A 86 4.62 -15.50 -7.85
CA LYS A 86 5.21 -14.17 -8.08
C LYS A 86 4.26 -13.03 -7.72
N ARG A 87 4.82 -11.90 -7.27
CA ARG A 87 4.10 -10.66 -6.91
C ARG A 87 4.45 -9.52 -7.86
N PHE A 88 3.46 -8.74 -8.26
CA PHE A 88 3.61 -7.59 -9.15
C PHE A 88 3.11 -6.31 -8.48
N SER A 89 3.79 -5.18 -8.73
CA SER A 89 3.38 -3.84 -8.30
C SER A 89 3.26 -2.93 -9.51
N VAL A 90 2.21 -2.10 -9.54
CA VAL A 90 1.98 -1.12 -10.60
C VAL A 90 2.85 0.13 -10.49
N GLU A 91 3.67 0.24 -9.45
CA GLU A 91 4.54 1.39 -9.21
C GLU A 91 5.52 1.64 -10.37
N GLY A 92 6.00 0.58 -11.02
CA GLY A 92 6.89 0.67 -12.18
C GLY A 92 6.21 1.25 -13.44
N VAL A 93 4.90 1.06 -13.60
CA VAL A 93 4.12 1.59 -14.75
C VAL A 93 3.37 2.87 -14.41
N LYS A 94 3.13 3.15 -13.12
CA LYS A 94 2.29 4.26 -12.62
C LYS A 94 0.93 4.36 -13.33
N LYS A 95 0.44 3.22 -13.80
CA LYS A 95 -0.85 3.04 -14.49
C LYS A 95 -1.63 2.00 -13.73
N TYR A 96 -2.86 2.35 -13.38
CA TYR A 96 -3.72 1.56 -12.51
C TYR A 96 -4.81 0.87 -13.33
N LYS A 97 -5.34 -0.25 -12.83
CA LYS A 97 -6.52 -0.89 -13.44
C LYS A 97 -7.64 0.15 -13.63
N PRO A 98 -8.34 0.14 -14.78
CA PRO A 98 -8.34 -0.88 -15.83
C PRO A 98 -7.32 -0.65 -16.96
N HIS A 99 -6.32 0.22 -16.79
CA HIS A 99 -5.39 0.56 -17.88
C HIS A 99 -4.65 -0.70 -18.42
N PRO A 100 -4.64 -0.96 -19.75
CA PRO A 100 -4.05 -2.17 -20.34
C PRO A 100 -2.58 -2.43 -19.94
N ASP A 101 -1.77 -1.38 -19.85
CA ASP A 101 -0.35 -1.49 -19.46
C ASP A 101 -0.13 -2.10 -18.07
N THR A 102 -1.12 -2.02 -17.16
CA THR A 102 -1.08 -2.72 -15.88
C THR A 102 -1.01 -4.24 -16.08
N TYR A 103 -1.72 -4.76 -17.09
CA TYR A 103 -1.77 -6.19 -17.41
C TYR A 103 -0.64 -6.61 -18.33
N ARG A 104 -0.30 -5.79 -19.34
CA ARG A 104 0.81 -6.07 -20.26
C ARG A 104 2.13 -6.26 -19.53
N MET A 105 2.42 -5.43 -18.52
CA MET A 105 3.57 -5.62 -17.64
C MET A 105 3.67 -7.04 -17.07
N VAL A 106 2.55 -7.61 -16.63
CA VAL A 106 2.53 -8.96 -16.03
C VAL A 106 2.69 -10.03 -17.12
N LEU A 107 1.99 -9.88 -18.24
CA LEU A 107 2.05 -10.82 -19.37
C LEU A 107 3.45 -10.88 -19.99
N ASP A 108 4.10 -9.73 -20.15
CA ASP A 108 5.44 -9.61 -20.72
C ASP A 108 6.50 -10.26 -19.81
N ASP A 109 6.38 -10.04 -18.49
CA ASP A 109 7.29 -10.64 -17.51
C ASP A 109 7.10 -12.17 -17.40
N LEU A 110 5.86 -12.65 -17.45
CA LEU A 110 5.55 -14.09 -17.44
C LEU A 110 5.73 -14.75 -18.81
N ARG A 111 5.89 -13.97 -19.89
CA ARG A 111 5.94 -14.42 -21.30
C ARG A 111 4.72 -15.24 -21.71
N VAL A 112 3.54 -14.85 -21.23
CA VAL A 112 2.25 -15.52 -21.48
C VAL A 112 1.42 -14.66 -22.42
N LYS A 113 0.72 -15.27 -23.37
CA LYS A 113 -0.19 -14.52 -24.25
C LYS A 113 -1.48 -14.13 -23.52
N PRO A 114 -2.12 -13.00 -23.85
CA PRO A 114 -3.39 -12.60 -23.22
C PRO A 114 -4.45 -13.71 -23.22
N GLU A 115 -4.57 -14.46 -24.31
CA GLU A 115 -5.51 -15.58 -24.46
C GLU A 115 -5.22 -16.79 -23.56
N GLU A 116 -4.02 -16.89 -22.99
CA GLU A 116 -3.60 -17.97 -22.08
C GLU A 116 -3.73 -17.56 -20.60
N ALA A 117 -4.12 -16.31 -20.32
CA ALA A 117 -4.20 -15.76 -18.98
C ALA A 117 -5.65 -15.53 -18.53
N MET A 118 -5.91 -15.76 -17.25
CA MET A 118 -7.19 -15.43 -16.60
C MET A 118 -6.95 -14.51 -15.41
N MET A 119 -7.66 -13.38 -15.35
CA MET A 119 -7.69 -12.54 -14.17
C MET A 119 -8.90 -12.87 -13.31
N VAL A 120 -8.67 -13.24 -12.05
CA VAL A 120 -9.71 -13.33 -11.02
C VAL A 120 -9.66 -12.05 -10.17
N ALA A 121 -10.79 -11.35 -10.04
CA ALA A 121 -10.90 -10.14 -9.24
C ALA A 121 -12.23 -10.10 -8.49
N ALA A 122 -12.18 -9.83 -7.17
CA ALA A 122 -13.36 -9.73 -6.31
C ALA A 122 -13.59 -8.27 -5.87
N HIS A 123 -13.92 -7.37 -6.82
CA HIS A 123 -14.16 -5.95 -6.53
C HIS A 123 -15.25 -5.41 -7.48
N GLY A 124 -16.20 -4.61 -6.97
CA GLY A 124 -17.33 -4.08 -7.74
C GLY A 124 -17.00 -3.06 -8.84
N TYR A 125 -15.72 -2.72 -9.04
CA TYR A 125 -15.25 -1.74 -10.03
C TYR A 125 -14.53 -2.38 -11.24
N VAL A 126 -14.42 -3.70 -11.31
CA VAL A 126 -13.87 -4.36 -12.50
C VAL A 126 -14.98 -4.53 -13.53
N ILE A 127 -15.19 -3.50 -14.36
CA ILE A 127 -15.95 -3.63 -15.60
C ILE A 127 -14.95 -3.53 -16.76
N SER A 128 -14.99 -4.57 -17.61
CA SER A 128 -14.48 -4.66 -18.99
C SER A 128 -13.00 -5.03 -19.19
N VAL A 129 -12.62 -5.87 -20.16
CA VAL A 129 -13.32 -6.34 -21.38
C VAL A 129 -12.80 -7.73 -21.80
N LYS A 130 -13.59 -8.47 -22.60
CA LYS A 130 -13.07 -9.34 -23.67
C LYS A 130 -12.49 -8.49 -24.81
#